data_AF-A0A820DPM4-F1
#
_entry.id   AF-A0A820DPM4-F1
#
_cell.length_a   1.000
_cell.length_b   1.000
_cell.length_c   1.000
_cell.angle_alpha   90.00
_cell.angle_beta   90.00
_cell.angle_gamma   90.00
#
_symmetry.space_group_name_H-M   'P 1'
#
loop_
_entity.id
_entity.type
_entity.pdbx_description
1 polymer ?
#
loop_
_entity_poly.entity_id
_entity_poly.type
_entity_poly.pdbx_seq_one_letter_code
_entity_poly.pdbx_strand_id
1 'polypeptide(L)'
;MKLSVLPIFTPLSPYKIYLINQSTTTILLQDLITLARKTTKFTIDTESDYYTHEPALIQIEFLHSQSIVLLIEICHLPHELSVLFWMIRSLMNIIFKPSNVIISWGDTKRELESFISCKLISIKLIQQINDIDVQGYFKDWHDNLLENDYDHPLFDNKEMLRSYSRKSLEDRNHKWSLQMAITYVFREFLDKTRTQSSWSRSLDLSGLKKSFIPNMKQKTIVKQMIQYAVNDCLAVTKLTKLLDLT
;
A
#
# COMPACT_ATOMS: atom_id res chain seq x y z
N MET A 1 21.00 -1.71 -15.27
CA MET A 1 20.32 -3.03 -15.26
C MET A 1 18.82 -2.81 -15.45
N LYS A 2 18.14 -3.57 -16.32
CA LYS A 2 16.66 -3.57 -16.31
C LYS A 2 16.20 -4.37 -15.08
N LEU A 3 15.47 -3.73 -14.18
CA LEU A 3 14.95 -4.37 -12.96
C LEU A 3 14.11 -5.62 -13.26
N SER A 4 13.49 -5.67 -14.44
CA SER A 4 12.66 -6.79 -14.93
C SER A 4 13.40 -8.14 -15.10
N VAL A 5 14.72 -8.19 -14.92
CA VAL A 5 15.51 -9.44 -14.95
C VAL A 5 15.50 -10.14 -13.58
N LEU A 6 15.06 -9.44 -12.53
CA LEU A 6 14.90 -10.01 -11.19
C LEU A 6 13.60 -10.82 -11.09
N PRO A 7 13.53 -11.80 -10.16
CA PRO A 7 12.28 -12.44 -9.83
C PRO A 7 11.24 -11.40 -9.38
N ILE A 8 9.98 -11.66 -9.73
CA ILE A 8 8.84 -10.85 -9.29
C ILE A 8 8.71 -10.97 -7.78
N PHE A 9 8.35 -9.87 -7.12
CA PHE A 9 8.07 -9.80 -5.70
C PHE A 9 7.18 -10.95 -5.22
N THR A 10 7.60 -11.56 -4.10
CA THR A 10 6.85 -12.62 -3.44
C THR A 10 6.53 -12.19 -2.00
N PRO A 11 5.24 -12.20 -1.62
CA PRO A 11 4.83 -11.82 -0.27
C PRO A 11 5.23 -12.86 0.77
N LEU A 12 5.36 -12.44 2.02
CA LEU A 12 5.78 -13.31 3.13
C LEU A 12 4.72 -14.36 3.50
N SER A 13 3.45 -13.99 3.40
CA SER A 13 2.33 -14.81 3.86
C SER A 13 1.24 -14.90 2.80
N PRO A 14 0.43 -15.98 2.81
CA PRO A 14 -0.81 -16.02 2.06
C PRO A 14 -1.73 -14.86 2.47
N TYR A 15 -2.47 -14.33 1.50
CA TYR A 15 -3.36 -13.19 1.72
C TYR A 15 -4.69 -13.34 1.00
N LYS A 16 -5.70 -12.60 1.46
CA LYS A 16 -6.99 -12.43 0.79
C LYS A 16 -7.17 -10.97 0.40
N ILE A 17 -7.84 -10.74 -0.73
CA ILE A 17 -8.14 -9.40 -1.24
C ILE A 17 -9.65 -9.16 -1.14
N TYR A 18 -10.04 -7.98 -0.65
CA TYR A 18 -11.41 -7.50 -0.71
C TYR A 18 -11.45 -6.11 -1.36
N LEU A 19 -12.30 -5.97 -2.39
CA LEU A 19 -12.62 -4.69 -3.00
C LEU A 19 -13.77 -4.04 -2.22
N ILE A 20 -13.57 -2.81 -1.76
CA ILE A 20 -14.54 -2.06 -0.96
C ILE A 20 -15.05 -0.88 -1.78
N ASN A 21 -16.32 -0.95 -2.18
CA ASN A 21 -16.99 0.01 -3.04
C ASN A 21 -18.53 -0.07 -2.84
N GLN A 22 -19.32 0.56 -3.71
CA GLN A 22 -20.78 0.59 -3.66
C GLN A 22 -21.49 -0.78 -3.82
N SER A 23 -20.82 -1.80 -4.36
CA SER A 23 -21.33 -3.17 -4.53
C SER A 23 -21.06 -4.05 -3.30
N THR A 24 -20.22 -3.60 -2.37
CA THR A 24 -19.84 -4.37 -1.18
C THR A 24 -21.07 -4.67 -0.32
N THR A 25 -21.17 -5.90 0.17
CA THR A 25 -22.29 -6.30 1.03
C THR A 25 -22.07 -5.86 2.48
N THR A 26 -23.17 -5.58 3.18
CA THR A 26 -23.13 -5.21 4.61
C THR A 26 -22.60 -6.35 5.48
N ILE A 27 -22.89 -7.61 5.12
CA ILE A 27 -22.37 -8.81 5.80
C ILE A 27 -20.84 -8.83 5.75
N LEU A 28 -20.26 -8.65 4.55
CA LEU A 28 -18.81 -8.62 4.40
C LEU A 28 -18.19 -7.47 5.21
N LEU A 29 -18.77 -6.27 5.19
CA LEU A 29 -18.26 -5.15 6.01
C LEU A 29 -18.34 -5.43 7.50
N GLN A 30 -19.38 -6.11 7.97
CA GLN A 30 -19.50 -6.49 9.38
C GLN A 30 -18.40 -7.47 9.80
N ASP A 31 -18.07 -8.44 8.94
CA ASP A 31 -16.97 -9.37 9.16
C ASP A 31 -15.62 -8.63 9.19
N LEU A 32 -15.39 -7.74 8.23
CA LEU A 32 -14.17 -6.92 8.16
C LEU A 32 -14.02 -5.99 9.36
N ILE A 33 -15.11 -5.37 9.83
CA ILE A 33 -15.13 -4.56 11.06
C ILE A 33 -14.77 -5.40 12.28
N THR A 34 -15.30 -6.62 12.35
CA THR A 34 -15.00 -7.55 13.46
C THR A 34 -13.53 -7.95 13.46
N LEU A 35 -12.96 -8.18 12.28
CA LEU A 35 -11.53 -8.44 12.12
C LEU A 35 -10.69 -7.21 12.48
N ALA A 36 -11.04 -6.03 11.98
CA ALA A 36 -10.32 -4.78 12.24
C ALA A 36 -10.25 -4.45 13.74
N ARG A 37 -11.29 -4.80 14.52
CA ARG A 37 -11.28 -4.64 15.99
C ARG A 37 -10.26 -5.52 16.70
N LYS A 38 -9.90 -6.66 16.11
CA LYS A 38 -8.91 -7.61 16.65
C LYS A 38 -7.50 -7.34 16.14
N THR A 39 -7.36 -6.55 15.08
CA THR A 39 -6.08 -6.14 14.51
C THR A 39 -5.58 -4.86 15.18
N THR A 40 -4.28 -4.80 15.48
CA THR A 40 -3.64 -3.62 16.07
C THR A 40 -2.59 -2.98 15.16
N LYS A 41 -2.13 -3.67 14.11
CA LYS A 41 -1.14 -3.16 13.16
C LYS A 41 -1.67 -3.27 11.73
N PHE A 42 -1.49 -2.21 10.96
CA PHE A 42 -1.96 -2.13 9.58
C PHE A 42 -0.86 -1.54 8.71
N THR A 43 -0.71 -2.08 7.50
CA THR A 43 0.12 -1.45 6.47
C THR A 43 -0.79 -0.72 5.50
N ILE A 44 -0.42 0.50 5.12
CA ILE A 44 -1.26 1.37 4.30
C ILE A 44 -0.44 1.95 3.15
N ASP A 45 -1.09 2.07 2.02
CA ASP A 45 -0.62 2.78 0.83
C ASP A 45 -1.81 3.50 0.20
N THR A 46 -1.52 4.45 -0.70
CA THR A 46 -2.56 5.21 -1.41
C THR A 46 -2.20 5.37 -2.88
N GLU A 47 -3.22 5.47 -3.74
CA GLU A 47 -3.03 5.85 -5.13
C GLU A 47 -3.97 6.99 -5.51
N SER A 48 -3.42 7.97 -6.23
CA SER A 48 -4.19 8.99 -6.93
C SER A 48 -4.28 8.64 -8.40
N ASP A 49 -5.34 9.08 -9.07
CA ASP A 49 -5.43 8.92 -10.51
C ASP A 49 -4.32 9.72 -11.20
N TYR A 50 -3.60 9.07 -12.13
CA TYR A 50 -2.41 9.64 -12.73
C TYR A 50 -2.65 10.96 -13.47
N TYR A 51 -3.82 11.11 -14.13
CA TYR A 51 -4.08 12.25 -15.00
C TYR A 51 -4.74 13.41 -14.27
N THR A 52 -5.60 13.12 -13.29
CA THR A 52 -6.33 14.15 -12.55
C THR A 52 -5.68 14.50 -11.21
N HIS A 53 -4.78 13.63 -10.72
CA HIS A 53 -4.21 13.68 -9.37
C HIS A 53 -5.26 13.59 -8.24
N GLU A 54 -6.48 13.21 -8.58
CA GLU A 54 -7.56 13.03 -7.61
C GLU A 54 -7.34 11.73 -6.81
N PRO A 55 -7.69 11.72 -5.50
CA PRO A 55 -7.59 10.52 -4.68
C PRO A 55 -8.47 9.39 -5.24
N ALA A 56 -7.90 8.20 -5.41
CA ALA A 56 -8.57 7.12 -6.14
C ALA A 56 -8.66 5.80 -5.34
N LEU A 57 -7.59 5.42 -4.63
CA LEU A 57 -7.51 4.15 -3.93
C LEU A 57 -6.84 4.33 -2.56
N ILE A 58 -7.36 3.65 -1.55
CA ILE A 58 -6.65 3.40 -0.30
C ILE A 58 -6.47 1.90 -0.16
N GLN A 59 -5.23 1.47 0.04
CA GLN A 59 -4.84 0.09 0.27
C GLN A 59 -4.56 -0.12 1.76
N ILE A 60 -5.16 -1.15 2.35
CA ILE A 60 -4.98 -1.44 3.78
C ILE A 60 -4.76 -2.94 3.97
N GLU A 61 -3.59 -3.32 4.46
CA GLU A 61 -3.30 -4.67 4.92
C GLU A 61 -3.56 -4.80 6.43
N PHE A 62 -4.28 -5.84 6.82
CA PHE A 62 -4.44 -6.25 8.21
C PHE A 62 -3.34 -7.28 8.51
N LEU A 63 -2.44 -6.95 9.44
CA LEU A 63 -1.31 -7.82 9.75
C LEU A 63 -1.77 -8.95 10.68
N HIS A 64 -1.89 -10.16 10.10
CA HIS A 64 -2.27 -11.42 10.76
C HIS A 64 -1.44 -12.58 10.19
N SER A 65 -1.65 -13.80 10.71
CA SER A 65 -1.02 -15.02 10.15
C SER A 65 -1.42 -15.28 8.69
N GLN A 66 -2.67 -14.94 8.33
CA GLN A 66 -3.11 -14.77 6.95
C GLN A 66 -3.49 -13.30 6.77
N SER A 67 -2.74 -12.56 5.95
CA SER A 67 -2.99 -11.15 5.70
C SER A 67 -4.31 -10.93 4.96
N ILE A 68 -4.97 -9.82 5.24
CA ILE A 68 -6.14 -9.38 4.49
C ILE A 68 -5.85 -8.00 3.93
N VAL A 69 -5.95 -7.85 2.61
CA VAL A 69 -5.73 -6.58 1.92
C VAL A 69 -7.07 -6.04 1.44
N LEU A 70 -7.42 -4.85 1.91
CA LEU A 70 -8.57 -4.09 1.47
C LEU A 70 -8.12 -3.09 0.41
N LEU A 71 -8.87 -3.01 -0.69
CA LEU A 71 -8.71 -1.98 -1.71
C LEU A 71 -9.98 -1.14 -1.72
N ILE A 72 -9.91 0.07 -1.16
CA ILE A 72 -11.06 0.97 -1.00
C ILE A 72 -11.11 1.93 -2.18
N GLU A 73 -12.08 1.72 -3.07
CA GLU A 73 -12.20 2.44 -4.34
C GLU A 73 -12.97 3.75 -4.13
N ILE A 74 -12.24 4.86 -3.96
CA ILE A 74 -12.80 6.15 -3.56
C ILE A 74 -13.83 6.68 -4.55
N CYS A 75 -13.55 6.58 -5.85
CA CYS A 75 -14.45 7.03 -6.92
C CYS A 75 -15.70 6.15 -7.06
N HIS A 76 -15.77 5.04 -6.34
CA HIS A 76 -16.85 4.06 -6.40
C HIS A 76 -17.50 3.81 -5.03
N LEU A 77 -17.33 4.73 -4.08
CA LEU A 77 -18.02 4.68 -2.80
C LEU A 77 -19.54 4.85 -2.97
N PRO A 78 -20.34 4.23 -2.10
CA PRO A 78 -21.78 4.46 -2.06
C PRO A 78 -22.10 5.89 -1.59
N HIS A 79 -23.34 6.33 -1.84
CA HIS A 79 -23.81 7.65 -1.42
C HIS A 79 -23.63 7.87 0.10
N GLU A 80 -23.24 9.07 0.51
CA GLU A 80 -22.84 9.39 1.89
C GLU A 80 -23.92 9.14 2.95
N LEU A 81 -25.19 9.29 2.57
CA LEU A 81 -26.34 9.02 3.44
C LEU A 81 -26.69 7.54 3.57
N SER A 82 -26.04 6.66 2.80
CA SER A 82 -26.34 5.22 2.80
C SER A 82 -25.75 4.52 4.03
N VAL A 83 -26.44 3.50 4.52
CA VAL A 83 -25.93 2.62 5.58
C VAL A 83 -24.57 2.04 5.20
N LEU A 84 -24.39 1.68 3.93
CA LEU A 84 -23.14 1.11 3.43
C LEU A 84 -21.97 2.08 3.58
N PHE A 85 -22.16 3.36 3.23
CA PHE A 85 -21.13 4.39 3.43
C PHE A 85 -20.76 4.54 4.90
N TRP A 86 -21.75 4.58 5.79
CA TRP A 86 -21.52 4.66 7.23
C TRP A 86 -20.75 3.44 7.77
N MET A 87 -20.98 2.24 7.24
CA MET A 87 -20.23 1.05 7.60
C MET A 87 -18.77 1.13 7.13
N ILE A 88 -18.52 1.58 5.89
CA ILE A 88 -17.15 1.79 5.38
C ILE A 88 -16.43 2.83 6.23
N ARG A 89 -17.09 3.97 6.53
CA ARG A 89 -16.54 5.00 7.41
C ARG A 89 -16.26 4.49 8.83
N SER A 90 -17.12 3.64 9.37
CA SER A 90 -16.91 2.98 10.67
C SER A 90 -15.69 2.07 10.65
N LEU A 91 -15.53 1.27 9.59
CA LEU A 91 -14.33 0.45 9.39
C LEU A 91 -13.06 1.30 9.39
N MET A 92 -13.05 2.42 8.65
CA MET A 92 -11.92 3.36 8.63
C MET A 92 -11.61 3.92 10.02
N ASN A 93 -12.62 4.41 10.74
CA ASN A 93 -12.44 4.91 12.11
C ASN A 93 -11.85 3.86 13.07
N ILE A 94 -12.18 2.58 12.88
CA ILE A 94 -11.64 1.48 13.69
C ILE A 94 -10.19 1.19 13.33
N ILE A 95 -9.84 1.22 12.05
CA ILE A 95 -8.47 0.98 11.57
C ILE A 95 -7.53 2.10 12.05
N PHE A 96 -7.92 3.36 11.83
CA PHE A 96 -7.09 4.52 12.12
C PHE A 96 -7.20 5.05 13.56
N LYS A 97 -7.78 4.29 14.48
CA LYS A 97 -7.84 4.71 15.89
C LYS A 97 -6.43 4.83 16.48
N PRO A 98 -6.17 5.74 17.43
CA PRO A 98 -4.81 6.01 17.92
C PRO A 98 -4.12 4.84 18.62
N SER A 99 -4.90 3.85 19.11
CA SER A 99 -4.35 2.65 19.73
C SER A 99 -3.77 1.65 18.73
N ASN A 100 -4.02 1.84 17.43
CA ASN A 100 -3.45 1.01 16.37
C ASN A 100 -2.19 1.66 15.82
N VAL A 101 -1.32 0.84 15.23
CA VAL A 101 -0.12 1.27 14.53
C VAL A 101 -0.40 1.22 13.03
N ILE A 102 -0.18 2.34 12.35
CA ILE A 102 -0.24 2.46 10.90
C ILE A 102 1.18 2.46 10.35
N ILE A 103 1.44 1.64 9.35
CA ILE A 103 2.78 1.41 8.82
C ILE A 103 2.73 1.77 7.34
N SER A 104 3.63 2.63 6.88
CA SER A 104 3.66 3.08 5.48
C SER A 104 5.08 3.24 4.97
N TRP A 105 5.22 3.31 3.66
CA TRP A 105 6.45 3.75 3.02
C TRP A 105 6.41 5.26 2.78
N GLY A 106 6.86 6.04 3.75
CA GLY A 106 6.77 7.50 3.71
C GLY A 106 5.71 8.05 4.67
N ASP A 107 5.29 9.28 4.41
CA ASP A 107 4.46 10.10 5.30
C ASP A 107 2.96 9.80 5.10
N THR A 108 2.44 8.85 5.89
CA THR A 108 1.02 8.46 5.88
C THR A 108 0.09 9.66 6.00
N LYS A 109 0.40 10.58 6.93
CA LYS A 109 -0.53 11.67 7.27
C LYS A 109 -0.74 12.59 6.08
N ARG A 110 0.36 12.97 5.42
CA ARG A 110 0.33 13.79 4.21
C ARG A 110 -0.40 13.12 3.05
N GLU A 111 -0.19 11.81 2.85
CA GLU A 111 -0.90 11.08 1.79
C GLU A 111 -2.41 11.09 2.03
N LEU A 112 -2.84 10.80 3.26
CA LEU A 112 -4.26 10.75 3.63
C LEU A 112 -4.95 12.12 3.65
N GLU A 113 -4.22 13.24 3.76
CA GLU A 113 -4.80 14.58 3.70
C GLU A 113 -5.57 14.82 2.40
N SER A 114 -5.07 14.28 1.28
CA SER A 114 -5.75 14.38 -0.01
C SER A 114 -7.13 13.71 -0.02
N PHE A 115 -7.36 12.72 0.86
CA PHE A 115 -8.61 11.94 0.95
C PHE A 115 -9.65 12.53 1.93
N ILE A 116 -9.36 13.67 2.58
CA ILE A 116 -10.31 14.30 3.52
C ILE A 116 -11.62 14.68 2.82
N SER A 117 -11.54 15.14 1.58
CA SER A 117 -12.70 15.53 0.75
C SER A 117 -13.69 14.38 0.54
N CYS A 118 -13.21 13.13 0.62
CA CYS A 118 -14.00 11.90 0.44
C CYS A 118 -14.81 11.53 1.68
N LYS A 119 -14.68 12.26 2.80
CA LYS A 119 -15.46 12.11 4.05
C LYS A 119 -15.33 10.75 4.77
N LEU A 120 -14.43 9.86 4.32
CA LEU A 120 -14.11 8.60 4.98
C LEU A 120 -13.19 8.80 6.19
N ILE A 121 -12.24 9.73 6.09
CA ILE A 121 -11.25 10.05 7.11
C ILE A 121 -11.34 11.56 7.39
N SER A 122 -11.18 11.96 8.65
CA SER A 122 -11.17 13.37 9.06
C SER A 122 -9.77 13.84 9.41
N ILE A 123 -9.52 15.15 9.28
CA ILE A 123 -8.25 15.75 9.69
C ILE A 123 -7.89 15.42 11.16
N LYS A 124 -8.89 15.42 12.04
CA LYS A 124 -8.71 15.06 13.46
C LYS A 124 -8.23 13.62 13.61
N LEU A 125 -8.76 12.70 12.81
CA LEU A 125 -8.33 11.30 12.85
C LEU A 125 -6.87 11.17 12.35
N ILE A 126 -6.54 11.83 11.23
CA ILE A 126 -5.18 11.84 10.66
C ILE A 126 -4.14 12.33 11.66
N GLN A 127 -4.41 13.45 12.34
CA GLN A 127 -3.50 14.03 13.34
C GLN A 127 -3.22 13.11 14.52
N GLN A 128 -4.12 12.17 14.82
CA GLN A 128 -4.01 11.25 15.94
C GLN A 128 -3.48 9.87 15.53
N ILE A 129 -3.18 9.65 14.25
CA ILE A 129 -2.57 8.41 13.78
C ILE A 129 -1.22 8.22 14.46
N ASN A 130 -1.01 7.03 15.01
CA ASN A 130 0.28 6.52 15.42
C ASN A 130 0.92 5.80 14.22
N ASP A 131 1.77 6.50 13.48
CA ASP A 131 2.39 6.02 12.25
C ASP A 131 3.87 5.65 12.41
N ILE A 132 4.28 4.64 11.64
CA ILE A 132 5.67 4.24 11.43
C ILE A 132 5.99 4.48 9.96
N ASP A 133 6.89 5.44 9.70
CA ASP A 133 7.48 5.66 8.39
C ASP A 133 8.64 4.68 8.15
N VAL A 134 8.36 3.57 7.48
CA VAL A 134 9.35 2.52 7.18
C VAL A 134 10.47 3.03 6.28
N GLN A 135 10.25 4.06 5.46
CA GLN A 135 11.28 4.62 4.59
C GLN A 135 12.41 5.27 5.41
N GLY A 136 12.05 5.97 6.50
CA GLY A 136 13.01 6.55 7.43
C GLY A 136 13.85 5.49 8.13
N TYR A 137 13.19 4.52 8.77
CA TYR A 137 13.87 3.40 9.44
C TYR A 137 14.77 2.60 8.50
N PHE A 138 14.33 2.38 7.26
CA PHE A 138 15.12 1.69 6.25
C PHE A 138 16.40 2.46 5.90
N LYS A 139 16.29 3.79 5.72
CA LYS A 139 17.45 4.64 5.42
C LYS A 139 18.48 4.56 6.55
N ASP A 140 18.04 4.73 7.79
CA ASP A 140 18.91 4.68 8.96
C ASP A 140 19.59 3.31 9.10
N TRP A 141 18.83 2.22 8.93
CA TRP A 141 19.37 0.86 8.93
C TRP A 141 20.43 0.65 7.84
N HIS A 142 20.13 1.08 6.61
CA HIS A 142 21.03 0.95 5.47
C HIS A 142 22.33 1.75 5.65
N ASP A 143 22.23 2.99 6.10
CA ASP A 143 23.38 3.87 6.26
C ASP A 143 24.30 3.36 7.40
N ASN A 144 23.72 2.90 8.51
CA ASN A 144 24.47 2.24 9.59
C ASN A 144 25.19 0.96 9.13
N LEU A 145 24.56 0.16 8.25
CA LEU A 145 25.19 -1.03 7.70
C LEU A 145 26.45 -0.67 6.88
N LEU A 146 26.36 0.38 6.06
CA LEU A 146 27.47 0.84 5.20
C LEU A 146 28.64 1.45 5.96
N GLU A 147 28.37 2.17 7.05
CA GLU A 147 29.43 2.73 7.90
C GLU A 147 30.24 1.63 8.61
N ASN A 148 29.61 0.50 8.93
CA ASN A 148 30.22 -0.58 9.69
C ASN A 148 30.81 -1.71 8.84
N ASP A 149 30.29 -1.96 7.64
CA ASP A 149 30.77 -3.03 6.75
C ASP A 149 30.56 -2.64 5.27
N TYR A 150 31.52 -1.90 4.72
CA TYR A 150 31.45 -1.40 3.34
C TYR A 150 31.48 -2.53 2.29
N ASP A 151 31.98 -3.72 2.65
CA ASP A 151 32.11 -4.89 1.77
C ASP A 151 31.04 -5.97 2.04
N HIS A 152 29.98 -5.64 2.80
CA HIS A 152 28.89 -6.57 3.12
C HIS A 152 28.35 -7.34 1.88
N PRO A 153 28.07 -8.66 1.98
CA PRO A 153 27.69 -9.52 0.85
C PRO A 153 26.42 -9.09 0.07
N LEU A 154 25.57 -8.25 0.66
CA LEU A 154 24.44 -7.63 -0.04
C LEU A 154 24.90 -6.68 -1.17
N PHE A 155 26.16 -6.23 -1.17
CA PHE A 155 26.78 -5.35 -2.18
C PHE A 155 27.25 -6.06 -3.45
N ASP A 156 26.79 -7.28 -3.70
CA ASP A 156 27.14 -8.08 -4.86
C ASP A 156 26.73 -7.38 -6.19
N ASN A 157 27.70 -6.62 -6.69
CA ASN A 157 27.96 -6.12 -8.04
C ASN A 157 26.76 -5.73 -8.92
N LYS A 158 25.98 -4.74 -8.49
CA LYS A 158 25.15 -3.94 -9.41
C LYS A 158 25.45 -2.46 -9.22
N GLU A 159 26.18 -1.89 -10.19
CA GLU A 159 26.59 -0.47 -10.24
C GLU A 159 25.44 0.50 -9.93
N MET A 160 24.23 0.18 -10.40
CA MET A 160 23.03 0.97 -10.12
C MET A 160 22.66 1.01 -8.64
N LEU A 161 22.69 -0.12 -7.93
CA LEU A 161 22.40 -0.16 -6.49
C LEU A 161 23.51 0.54 -5.70
N ARG A 162 24.78 0.34 -6.08
CA ARG A 162 25.91 1.06 -5.46
C ARG A 162 25.79 2.57 -5.64
N SER A 163 25.42 3.03 -6.83
CA SER A 163 25.19 4.45 -7.12
C SER A 163 24.03 5.00 -6.29
N TYR A 164 22.93 4.25 -6.16
CA TYR A 164 21.79 4.64 -5.35
C TYR A 164 22.12 4.71 -3.86
N SER A 165 22.79 3.69 -3.32
CA SER A 165 23.29 3.66 -1.93
C SER A 165 24.26 4.80 -1.65
N ARG A 166 25.20 5.09 -2.56
CA ARG A 166 26.12 6.23 -2.41
C ARG A 166 25.35 7.54 -2.35
N LYS A 167 24.37 7.73 -3.24
CA LYS A 167 23.51 8.92 -3.23
C LYS A 167 22.75 9.05 -1.89
N SER A 168 22.30 7.94 -1.31
CA SER A 168 21.66 7.91 0.02
C SER A 168 22.55 8.45 1.14
N LEU A 169 23.85 8.11 1.09
CA LEU A 169 24.84 8.58 2.06
C LEU A 169 25.23 10.04 1.86
N GLU A 170 25.43 10.44 0.60
CA GLU A 170 25.87 11.80 0.24
C GLU A 170 24.77 12.85 0.45
N ASP A 171 23.51 12.49 0.20
CA ASP A 171 22.36 13.37 0.32
C ASP A 171 21.46 12.91 1.47
N ARG A 172 21.48 13.66 2.59
CA ARG A 172 20.64 13.40 3.76
C ARG A 172 19.14 13.43 3.45
N ASN A 173 18.72 14.17 2.42
CA ASN A 173 17.33 14.25 2.00
C ASN A 173 16.96 13.18 0.96
N HIS A 174 17.91 12.32 0.58
CA HIS A 174 17.66 11.26 -0.36
C HIS A 174 16.64 10.27 0.23
N LYS A 175 15.55 10.09 -0.51
CA LYS A 175 14.50 9.14 -0.17
C LYS A 175 14.64 7.88 -1.00
N TRP A 176 14.62 6.74 -0.32
CA TRP A 176 14.57 5.44 -0.97
C TRP A 176 13.18 5.20 -1.57
N SER A 177 13.12 4.83 -2.85
CA SER A 177 11.86 4.28 -3.37
C SER A 177 11.67 2.86 -2.84
N LEU A 178 10.40 2.46 -2.66
CA LEU A 178 10.05 1.11 -2.20
C LEU A 178 10.62 0.03 -3.13
N GLN A 179 10.57 0.27 -4.44
CA GLN A 179 11.17 -0.60 -5.45
C GLN A 179 12.67 -0.79 -5.20
N MET A 180 13.41 0.27 -4.92
CA MET A 180 14.86 0.19 -4.71
C MET A 180 15.19 -0.52 -3.40
N ALA A 181 14.43 -0.29 -2.32
CA ALA A 181 14.60 -1.00 -1.06
C ALA A 181 14.35 -2.51 -1.21
N ILE A 182 13.25 -2.91 -1.88
CA ILE A 182 12.95 -4.33 -2.16
C ILE A 182 14.01 -4.96 -3.05
N THR A 183 14.48 -4.23 -4.06
CA THR A 183 15.54 -4.71 -4.95
C THR A 183 16.83 -4.94 -4.18
N TYR A 184 17.18 -3.99 -3.30
CA TYR A 184 18.41 -4.00 -2.54
C TYR A 184 18.45 -5.18 -1.56
N VAL A 185 17.39 -5.35 -0.76
CA VAL A 185 17.36 -6.38 0.28
C VAL A 185 17.06 -7.76 -0.28
N PHE A 186 16.00 -7.88 -1.10
CA PHE A 186 15.42 -9.18 -1.45
C PHE A 186 15.80 -9.65 -2.85
N ARG A 187 16.48 -8.81 -3.65
CA ARG A 187 16.77 -9.08 -5.06
C ARG A 187 15.50 -9.38 -5.88
N GLU A 188 14.39 -8.75 -5.51
CA GLU A 188 13.07 -8.89 -6.14
C GLU A 188 12.66 -7.60 -6.86
N PHE A 189 11.69 -7.69 -7.77
CA PHE A 189 11.11 -6.56 -8.48
C PHE A 189 9.60 -6.40 -8.22
N LEU A 190 9.16 -5.20 -7.85
CA LEU A 190 7.74 -4.84 -7.84
C LEU A 190 7.36 -4.42 -9.26
N ASP A 191 6.37 -5.08 -9.85
CA ASP A 191 5.89 -4.70 -11.17
C ASP A 191 5.24 -3.32 -11.11
N LYS A 192 5.97 -2.27 -11.55
CA LYS A 192 5.50 -0.88 -11.58
C LYS A 192 4.78 -0.50 -12.89
N THR A 193 4.39 -1.46 -13.75
CA THR A 193 3.70 -1.17 -15.02
C THR A 193 2.34 -0.49 -14.85
N ARG A 194 1.80 -0.47 -13.63
CA ARG A 194 0.49 0.10 -13.30
C ARG A 194 0.52 1.38 -12.48
N THR A 195 1.70 1.94 -12.19
CA THR A 195 1.81 3.23 -11.46
C THR A 195 1.04 4.37 -12.16
N GLN A 196 1.06 4.43 -13.49
CA GLN A 196 0.38 5.50 -14.26
C GLN A 196 -1.01 5.07 -14.77
N SER A 197 -1.69 4.19 -14.02
CA SER A 197 -3.02 3.72 -14.42
C SER A 197 -4.10 4.75 -14.09
N SER A 198 -5.25 4.62 -14.76
CA SER A 198 -6.47 5.30 -14.34
C SER A 198 -7.03 4.57 -13.13
N TRP A 199 -6.62 4.98 -11.93
CA TRP A 199 -7.05 4.40 -10.65
C TRP A 199 -8.48 4.78 -10.26
N SER A 200 -9.03 5.85 -10.84
CA SER A 200 -10.42 6.26 -10.65
C SER A 200 -11.45 5.30 -11.26
N ARG A 201 -11.00 4.27 -11.99
CA ARG A 201 -11.85 3.23 -12.58
C ARG A 201 -12.23 2.15 -11.56
N SER A 202 -13.33 1.44 -11.86
CA SER A 202 -13.76 0.30 -11.05
C SER A 202 -12.81 -0.88 -11.24
N LEU A 203 -12.26 -1.37 -10.13
CA LEU A 203 -11.53 -2.63 -10.01
C LEU A 203 -12.50 -3.80 -9.83
N ASP A 204 -13.70 -3.57 -9.31
CA ASP A 204 -14.77 -4.56 -9.32
C ASP A 204 -15.44 -4.60 -10.70
N LEU A 205 -15.05 -5.58 -11.51
CA LEU A 205 -15.63 -5.82 -12.82
C LEU A 205 -17.01 -6.52 -12.76
N SER A 206 -17.36 -7.12 -11.62
CA SER A 206 -18.63 -7.83 -11.44
C SER A 206 -19.78 -6.89 -11.10
N GLY A 207 -19.48 -5.77 -10.44
CA GLY A 207 -20.42 -4.69 -10.13
C GLY A 207 -20.72 -3.73 -11.30
N LEU A 208 -20.07 -3.90 -12.45
CA LEU A 208 -20.35 -3.07 -13.64
C LEU A 208 -21.75 -3.36 -14.19
N LYS A 209 -22.46 -2.31 -14.63
CA LYS A 209 -23.82 -2.42 -15.18
C LYS A 209 -23.89 -3.54 -16.22
N LYS A 210 -24.99 -4.31 -16.22
CA LYS A 210 -25.22 -5.48 -17.12
C LYS A 210 -24.96 -5.19 -18.61
N SER A 211 -25.03 -3.93 -19.04
CA SER A 211 -24.75 -3.49 -20.41
C SER A 211 -23.26 -3.44 -20.78
N PHE A 212 -22.35 -3.57 -19.82
CA PHE A 212 -20.91 -3.54 -20.04
C PHE A 212 -20.30 -4.90 -19.69
N ILE A 213 -19.94 -5.67 -20.71
CA ILE A 213 -19.20 -6.93 -20.54
C ILE A 213 -17.72 -6.62 -20.76
N PRO A 214 -16.88 -6.63 -19.70
CA PRO A 214 -15.48 -6.33 -19.86
C PRO A 214 -14.79 -7.40 -20.70
N ASN A 215 -14.01 -6.96 -21.68
CA ASN A 215 -13.24 -7.87 -22.53
C ASN A 215 -12.04 -8.47 -21.76
N MET A 216 -11.41 -9.51 -22.33
CA MET A 216 -10.28 -10.19 -21.70
C MET A 216 -9.11 -9.24 -21.39
N LYS A 217 -8.82 -8.28 -22.28
CA LYS A 217 -7.75 -7.29 -22.07
C LYS A 217 -8.02 -6.42 -20.84
N GLN A 218 -9.27 -5.96 -20.66
CA GLN A 218 -9.68 -5.17 -19.50
C GLN A 218 -9.59 -5.98 -18.21
N LYS A 219 -10.04 -7.24 -18.22
CA LYS A 219 -9.91 -8.16 -17.08
C LYS A 219 -8.45 -8.33 -16.67
N THR A 220 -7.55 -8.53 -17.64
CA THR A 220 -6.11 -8.64 -17.39
C THR A 220 -5.53 -7.35 -16.81
N ILE A 221 -5.89 -6.19 -17.36
CA ILE A 221 -5.41 -4.88 -16.84
C ILE A 221 -5.84 -4.70 -15.39
N VAL A 222 -7.11 -4.93 -15.06
CA VAL A 222 -7.61 -4.78 -13.69
C VAL A 222 -6.94 -5.76 -12.73
N LYS A 223 -6.76 -7.03 -13.14
CA LYS A 223 -6.01 -8.00 -12.33
C LYS A 223 -4.58 -7.53 -12.02
N GLN A 224 -3.91 -6.94 -13.00
CA GLN A 224 -2.56 -6.39 -12.82
C GLN A 224 -2.56 -5.15 -11.92
N MET A 225 -3.57 -4.28 -12.01
CA MET A 225 -3.72 -3.13 -11.11
C MET A 225 -3.95 -3.59 -9.66
N ILE A 226 -4.85 -4.56 -9.45
CA ILE A 226 -5.08 -5.15 -8.13
C ILE A 226 -3.78 -5.74 -7.57
N GLN A 227 -3.04 -6.51 -8.37
CA GLN A 227 -1.79 -7.12 -7.92
C GLN A 227 -0.72 -6.08 -7.60
N TYR A 228 -0.61 -5.02 -8.40
CA TYR A 228 0.25 -3.88 -8.11
C TYR A 228 -0.06 -3.29 -6.74
N ALA A 229 -1.32 -2.92 -6.51
CA ALA A 229 -1.74 -2.21 -5.30
C ALA A 229 -1.54 -3.06 -4.04
N VAL A 230 -1.82 -4.36 -4.16
CA VAL A 230 -1.60 -5.33 -3.09
C VAL A 230 -0.11 -5.53 -2.80
N ASN A 231 0.72 -5.62 -3.83
CA ASN A 231 2.16 -5.82 -3.66
C ASN A 231 2.83 -4.65 -2.96
N ASP A 232 2.38 -3.42 -3.17
CA ASP A 232 2.98 -2.26 -2.50
C ASP A 232 2.78 -2.31 -0.98
N CYS A 233 1.58 -2.63 -0.48
CA CYS A 233 1.39 -2.88 0.95
C CYS A 233 2.22 -4.07 1.46
N LEU A 234 2.14 -5.22 0.78
CA LEU A 234 2.83 -6.43 1.22
C LEU A 234 4.36 -6.26 1.24
N ALA A 235 4.91 -5.45 0.34
CA ALA A 235 6.32 -5.09 0.29
C ALA A 235 6.75 -4.28 1.51
N VAL A 236 5.93 -3.32 1.93
CA VAL A 236 6.17 -2.56 3.16
C VAL A 236 6.16 -3.50 4.37
N THR A 237 5.18 -4.40 4.47
CA THR A 237 5.15 -5.41 5.54
C THR A 237 6.39 -6.31 5.53
N LYS A 238 6.88 -6.69 4.34
CA LYS A 238 8.11 -7.48 4.20
C LYS A 238 9.36 -6.74 4.71
N LEU A 239 9.49 -5.45 4.42
CA LEU A 239 10.57 -4.61 4.96
C LEU A 239 10.42 -4.39 6.46
N THR A 240 9.20 -4.21 6.94
CA THR A 240 8.90 -4.03 8.36
C THR A 240 9.34 -5.23 9.20
N LYS A 241 9.27 -6.44 8.63
CA LYS A 241 9.80 -7.66 9.25
C LYS A 241 11.31 -7.78 9.23
N LEU A 242 11.99 -7.27 8.20
CA LEU A 242 13.46 -7.17 8.19
C LEU A 242 13.97 -6.23 9.29
N LEU A 243 13.25 -5.13 9.50
CA LEU A 243 13.64 -4.05 10.40
C LEU A 243 13.15 -4.26 11.85
N ASP A 244 12.55 -5.42 12.16
CA ASP A 244 11.98 -5.76 13.47
C ASP A 244 11.00 -4.71 14.05
N LEU A 245 10.24 -4.04 13.18
CA LEU A 245 9.27 -3.00 13.59
C LEU A 245 7.88 -3.58 13.93
N THR A 246 7.65 -4.88 13.69
CA THR A 246 6.33 -5.55 13.88
C THR A 246 6.34 -6.80 14.71
#